data_AF-A0A9X7IMS7-F1
#
_entry.id   AF-A0A9X7IMS7-F1
#
_cell.length_a   1.000
_cell.length_b   1.000
_cell.length_c   1.000
_cell.angle_alpha   90.00
_cell.angle_beta   90.00
_cell.angle_gamma   90.00
#
_symmetry.space_group_name_H-M   'P 1'
#
loop_
_entity.id
_entity.type
_entity.pdbx_description
1 polymer ?
#
loop_
_entity_poly.entity_id
_entity_poly.type
_entity_poly.pdbx_seq_one_letter_code
_entity_poly.pdbx_strand_id
1 'polypeptide(L)'
;MRDGAGEWIGWGLGDVDPKVAEIQSFLARKYSNRAGWLVATGTYDQATADVVAGLQDYYGVPTTAETRGVFNWDTQKATGFVKPTTKLLPLAFTVEGHLSDMWRGPAADTAAILEKEGRVIHRPTGYNNGAIPFDNLSGEIELARRVGQTVQDDGVKFPAGTPFFVFAFSQGAMIATDFLIHHLTDGDLAWRAKDCLGFLLYGNPSRDKGAVAPWSRAQAGPPENAGMEPIARLDLLGIKPMFPVMNVYRRGDIFADNEPGIAGQIKAALYLAIGRGDIFSNPFSVCAQIAAAFTVPVDYVMGAFQAMVSGVGFLGARPNPHYDPFDITGGLDWARDQLALAA
;
A
#
# COMPACT_ATOMS: atom_id res chain seq x y z
N MET A 1 -11.28 -29.70 -28.43
CA MET A 1 -11.68 -31.02 -27.90
C MET A 1 -12.48 -30.87 -26.60
N ARG A 2 -13.52 -31.69 -26.42
CA ARG A 2 -14.31 -31.76 -25.18
C ARG A 2 -14.32 -33.19 -24.65
N ASP A 3 -14.47 -33.37 -23.34
CA ASP A 3 -14.63 -34.69 -22.72
C ASP A 3 -16.06 -35.24 -22.89
N GLY A 4 -16.33 -36.42 -22.30
CA GLY A 4 -17.65 -37.05 -22.32
C GLY A 4 -18.75 -36.28 -21.58
N ALA A 5 -18.40 -35.29 -20.75
CA ALA A 5 -19.32 -34.37 -20.09
C ALA A 5 -19.52 -33.06 -20.88
N GLY A 6 -18.79 -32.89 -21.99
CA GLY A 6 -18.83 -31.70 -22.82
C GLY A 6 -17.97 -30.56 -22.31
N GLU A 7 -17.07 -30.77 -21.33
CA GLU A 7 -16.14 -29.74 -20.87
C GLU A 7 -14.94 -29.62 -21.82
N TRP A 8 -14.47 -28.40 -22.08
CA TRP A 8 -13.30 -28.20 -22.94
C TRP A 8 -12.03 -28.65 -22.23
N ILE A 9 -11.30 -29.60 -22.82
CA ILE A 9 -10.09 -30.19 -22.22
C ILE A 9 -8.79 -29.80 -22.92
N GLY A 10 -8.89 -29.09 -24.05
CA GLY A 10 -7.73 -28.66 -24.83
C GLY A 10 -7.94 -28.75 -26.34
N TRP A 11 -6.84 -28.54 -27.06
CA TRP A 11 -6.74 -28.78 -28.50
C TRP A 11 -6.23 -30.19 -28.75
N GLY A 12 -6.95 -30.98 -29.54
CA GLY A 12 -6.62 -32.38 -29.80
C GLY A 12 -6.94 -32.78 -31.24
N LEU A 13 -6.64 -34.04 -31.56
CA LEU A 13 -6.73 -34.57 -32.92
C LEU A 13 -8.08 -34.26 -33.59
N GLY A 14 -8.03 -33.63 -34.76
CA GLY A 14 -9.20 -33.25 -35.55
C GLY A 14 -9.76 -31.85 -35.26
N ASP A 15 -9.29 -31.15 -34.22
CA ASP A 15 -9.66 -29.75 -34.00
C ASP A 15 -9.12 -28.86 -35.14
N VAL A 16 -9.96 -27.96 -35.65
CA VAL A 16 -9.59 -26.96 -36.66
C VAL A 16 -9.84 -25.58 -36.09
N ASP A 17 -8.77 -24.80 -35.86
CA ASP A 17 -8.85 -23.47 -35.27
C ASP A 17 -7.56 -22.66 -35.56
N PRO A 18 -7.63 -21.34 -35.79
CA PRO A 18 -6.44 -20.48 -35.90
C PRO A 18 -5.45 -20.64 -34.75
N LYS A 19 -5.94 -20.94 -33.54
CA LYS A 19 -5.12 -21.20 -32.36
C LYS A 19 -4.23 -22.42 -32.53
N VAL A 20 -4.66 -23.43 -33.28
CA VAL A 20 -3.83 -24.61 -33.59
C VAL A 20 -2.63 -24.22 -34.45
N ALA A 21 -2.81 -23.32 -35.42
CA ALA A 21 -1.69 -22.82 -36.22
C ALA A 21 -0.66 -22.06 -35.34
N GLU A 22 -1.13 -21.30 -34.34
CA GLU A 22 -0.26 -20.67 -33.34
C GLU A 22 0.51 -21.70 -32.52
N ILE A 23 -0.16 -22.76 -32.06
CA ILE A 23 0.45 -23.87 -31.30
C ILE A 23 1.53 -24.55 -32.13
N GLN A 24 1.21 -24.97 -33.37
CA GLN A 24 2.15 -25.60 -34.29
C GLN A 24 3.37 -24.71 -34.53
N SER A 25 3.15 -23.42 -34.79
CA SER A 25 4.23 -22.45 -34.98
C SER A 25 5.09 -22.28 -33.73
N PHE A 26 4.47 -22.24 -32.55
CA PHE A 26 5.19 -22.16 -31.28
C PHE A 26 6.05 -23.40 -31.04
N LEU A 27 5.47 -24.59 -31.24
CA LEU A 27 6.15 -25.86 -31.04
C LEU A 27 7.34 -25.98 -31.99
N ALA A 28 7.14 -25.67 -33.28
CA ALA A 28 8.21 -25.69 -34.28
C ALA A 28 9.35 -24.73 -33.97
N ARG A 29 9.05 -23.52 -33.48
CA ARG A 29 10.08 -22.54 -33.11
C ARG A 29 10.83 -22.92 -31.83
N LYS A 30 10.10 -23.26 -30.76
CA LYS A 30 10.71 -23.49 -29.43
C LYS A 30 11.40 -24.84 -29.34
N TYR A 31 10.83 -25.86 -29.97
CA TYR A 31 11.31 -27.23 -29.95
C TYR A 31 11.79 -27.65 -31.34
N SER A 32 12.57 -26.82 -32.02
CA SER A 32 13.01 -27.05 -33.41
C SER A 32 13.61 -28.44 -33.64
N ASN A 33 14.36 -28.98 -32.69
CA ASN A 33 14.96 -30.32 -32.77
C ASN A 33 13.94 -31.49 -32.65
N ARG A 34 12.72 -31.23 -32.19
CA ARG A 34 11.66 -32.25 -31.98
C ARG A 34 10.43 -32.04 -32.87
N ALA A 35 10.16 -30.78 -33.19
CA ALA A 35 8.93 -30.32 -33.82
C ALA A 35 9.17 -29.30 -34.93
N GLY A 36 10.42 -28.98 -35.29
CA GLY A 36 10.75 -27.96 -36.29
C GLY A 36 10.24 -28.25 -37.70
N TRP A 37 9.82 -29.49 -37.95
CA TRP A 37 9.19 -29.94 -39.18
C TRP A 37 7.66 -29.73 -39.19
N LEU A 38 7.04 -29.35 -38.06
CA LEU A 38 5.61 -29.03 -38.03
C LEU A 38 5.32 -27.80 -38.89
N VAL A 39 4.30 -27.92 -39.74
CA VAL A 39 3.77 -26.82 -40.55
C VAL A 39 2.51 -26.30 -39.88
N ALA A 40 2.38 -24.98 -39.78
CA ALA A 40 1.20 -24.34 -39.20
C ALA A 40 0.03 -24.38 -40.20
N THR A 41 -0.83 -25.40 -40.08
CA THR A 41 -1.98 -25.62 -40.96
C THR A 41 -3.29 -25.15 -40.35
N GLY A 42 -3.35 -25.01 -39.02
CA GLY A 42 -4.60 -24.71 -38.30
C GLY A 42 -5.47 -25.93 -38.04
N THR A 43 -5.03 -27.12 -38.47
CA THR A 43 -5.67 -28.40 -38.18
C THR A 43 -4.77 -29.20 -37.26
N TYR A 44 -5.30 -29.66 -36.14
CA TYR A 44 -4.55 -30.42 -35.14
C TYR A 44 -4.49 -31.88 -35.61
N ASP A 45 -3.42 -32.23 -36.30
CA ASP A 45 -3.20 -33.53 -36.93
C ASP A 45 -2.42 -34.51 -36.03
N GLN A 46 -2.23 -35.74 -36.52
CA GLN A 46 -1.52 -36.78 -35.77
C GLN A 46 -0.08 -36.37 -35.46
N ALA A 47 0.57 -35.67 -36.39
CA ALA A 47 1.89 -35.10 -36.21
C ALA A 47 1.97 -34.15 -35.01
N THR A 48 0.99 -33.24 -34.91
CA THR A 48 0.88 -32.31 -33.78
C THR A 48 0.61 -33.07 -32.47
N ALA A 49 -0.28 -34.06 -32.50
CA ALA A 49 -0.61 -34.91 -31.34
C ALA A 49 0.60 -35.69 -30.82
N ASP A 50 1.42 -36.28 -31.70
CA ASP A 50 2.60 -37.06 -31.34
C ASP A 50 3.69 -36.18 -30.71
N VAL A 51 3.91 -34.98 -31.26
CA VAL A 51 4.82 -33.99 -30.67
C VAL A 51 4.36 -33.61 -29.26
N VAL A 52 3.06 -33.34 -29.10
CA VAL A 52 2.50 -32.96 -27.80
C VAL A 52 2.59 -34.10 -26.79
N ALA A 53 2.31 -35.34 -27.19
CA ALA A 53 2.49 -36.51 -26.32
C ALA A 53 3.95 -36.68 -25.87
N GLY A 54 4.91 -36.53 -26.78
CA GLY A 54 6.34 -36.58 -26.43
C GLY A 54 6.78 -35.45 -25.50
N LEU A 55 6.16 -34.27 -25.60
CA LEU A 55 6.40 -33.16 -24.66
C LEU A 55 5.75 -33.42 -23.30
N GLN A 56 4.56 -34.01 -23.25
CA GLN A 56 3.93 -34.43 -22.00
C GLN A 56 4.83 -35.41 -21.25
N ASP A 57 5.40 -36.40 -21.95
CA ASP A 57 6.38 -37.34 -21.37
C ASP A 57 7.64 -36.62 -20.89
N TYR A 58 8.20 -35.71 -21.71
CA TYR A 58 9.42 -34.97 -21.39
C TYR A 58 9.27 -34.08 -20.15
N TYR A 59 8.11 -33.44 -19.97
CA TYR A 59 7.82 -32.57 -18.83
C TYR A 59 7.18 -33.32 -17.65
N GLY A 60 6.92 -34.62 -17.78
CA GLY A 60 6.23 -35.41 -16.74
C GLY A 60 4.81 -34.93 -16.47
N VAL A 61 4.10 -34.40 -17.48
CA VAL A 61 2.69 -34.01 -17.36
C VAL A 61 1.84 -35.28 -17.25
N PRO A 62 1.07 -35.49 -16.16
CA PRO A 62 0.21 -36.66 -16.04
C PRO A 62 -0.86 -36.67 -17.13
N THR A 63 -1.01 -37.81 -17.82
CA THR A 63 -2.01 -37.98 -18.89
C THR A 63 -2.83 -39.25 -18.68
N THR A 64 -4.09 -39.19 -19.06
CA THR A 64 -4.98 -40.35 -19.28
C THR A 64 -4.94 -40.76 -20.76
N ALA A 65 -5.61 -41.87 -21.11
CA ALA A 65 -5.80 -42.27 -22.51
C ALA A 65 -6.49 -41.17 -23.35
N GLU A 66 -7.35 -40.35 -22.73
CA GLU A 66 -8.13 -39.30 -23.39
C GLU A 66 -7.37 -37.98 -23.55
N THR A 67 -6.37 -37.73 -22.70
CA THR A 67 -5.64 -36.45 -22.64
C THR A 67 -4.21 -36.54 -23.19
N ARG A 68 -3.75 -37.76 -23.50
CA ARG A 68 -2.47 -37.97 -24.17
C ARG A 68 -2.50 -37.40 -25.59
N GLY A 69 -1.52 -36.57 -25.94
CA GLY A 69 -1.45 -35.87 -27.22
C GLY A 69 -2.40 -34.68 -27.35
N VAL A 70 -3.19 -34.38 -26.31
CA VAL A 70 -4.04 -33.19 -26.23
C VAL A 70 -3.25 -32.05 -25.62
N PHE A 71 -3.22 -30.89 -26.28
CA PHE A 71 -2.56 -29.68 -25.78
C PHE A 71 -3.42 -28.97 -24.73
N ASN A 72 -3.63 -29.67 -23.62
CA ASN A 72 -4.43 -29.23 -22.47
C ASN A 72 -3.71 -28.13 -21.66
N TRP A 73 -4.41 -27.59 -20.66
CA TRP A 73 -3.88 -26.48 -19.84
C TRP A 73 -2.53 -26.78 -19.17
N ASP A 74 -2.36 -27.98 -18.63
CA ASP A 74 -1.11 -28.37 -17.97
C ASP A 74 0.05 -28.49 -18.96
N THR A 75 -0.23 -29.02 -20.16
CA THR A 75 0.77 -29.07 -21.23
C THR A 75 1.13 -27.68 -21.75
N GLN A 76 0.15 -26.79 -21.87
CA GLN A 76 0.39 -25.39 -22.25
C GLN A 76 1.28 -24.67 -21.23
N LYS A 77 1.05 -24.87 -19.92
CA LYS A 77 1.89 -24.31 -18.85
C LYS A 77 3.30 -24.91 -18.86
N ALA A 78 3.41 -26.25 -18.90
CA ALA A 78 4.69 -26.96 -18.86
C ALA A 78 5.58 -26.59 -20.05
N THR A 79 4.98 -26.49 -21.24
CA THR A 79 5.69 -26.05 -22.44
C THR A 79 5.93 -24.55 -22.48
N GLY A 80 5.33 -23.75 -21.59
CA GLY A 80 5.40 -22.29 -21.58
C GLY A 80 4.74 -21.61 -22.78
N PHE A 81 3.79 -22.29 -23.43
CA PHE A 81 2.93 -21.71 -24.47
C PHE A 81 2.04 -20.62 -23.86
N VAL A 82 1.41 -20.95 -22.73
CA VAL A 82 0.87 -19.94 -21.83
C VAL A 82 1.94 -19.60 -20.81
N LYS A 83 2.24 -18.32 -20.68
CA LYS A 83 2.94 -17.82 -19.50
C LYS A 83 1.84 -17.48 -18.49
N PRO A 84 1.61 -18.29 -17.45
CA PRO A 84 0.72 -17.86 -16.38
C PRO A 84 1.34 -16.58 -15.82
N THR A 85 0.72 -15.44 -16.11
CA THR A 85 0.93 -14.23 -15.34
C THR A 85 0.48 -14.59 -13.95
N THR A 86 1.42 -14.91 -13.06
CA THR A 86 1.17 -14.87 -11.62
C THR A 86 0.54 -13.50 -11.39
N LYS A 87 -0.75 -13.46 -11.05
CA LYS A 87 -1.44 -12.21 -10.77
C LYS A 87 -0.71 -11.59 -9.58
N LEU A 88 0.08 -10.55 -9.84
CA LEU A 88 0.77 -9.81 -8.78
C LEU A 88 -0.32 -9.05 -8.04
N LEU A 89 -0.53 -9.41 -6.79
CA LEU A 89 -1.43 -8.65 -5.93
C LEU A 89 -0.75 -7.32 -5.57
N PRO A 90 -1.52 -6.23 -5.47
CA PRO A 90 -1.02 -4.98 -4.92
C PRO A 90 -0.43 -5.16 -3.52
N LEU A 91 0.53 -4.32 -3.14
CA LEU A 91 1.10 -4.31 -1.79
C LEU A 91 0.41 -3.24 -0.95
N ALA A 92 0.10 -3.54 0.31
CA ALA A 92 -0.40 -2.57 1.28
C ALA A 92 0.68 -2.32 2.33
N PHE A 93 1.41 -1.21 2.19
CA PHE A 93 2.41 -0.80 3.18
C PHE A 93 1.72 -0.12 4.35
N THR A 94 1.99 -0.57 5.58
CA THR A 94 1.38 0.03 6.77
C THR A 94 2.41 0.63 7.70
N VAL A 95 2.12 1.79 8.28
CA VAL A 95 2.97 2.46 9.28
C VAL A 95 2.13 2.84 10.49
N GLU A 96 2.31 2.11 11.60
CA GLU A 96 1.57 2.34 12.84
C GLU A 96 2.20 3.44 13.70
N GLY A 97 1.47 3.89 14.72
CA GLY A 97 1.84 5.04 15.54
C GLY A 97 2.96 4.81 16.57
N HIS A 98 3.25 5.89 17.32
CA HIS A 98 4.18 5.87 18.44
C HIS A 98 3.79 4.78 19.46
N LEU A 99 4.77 3.95 19.86
CA LEU A 99 4.61 2.81 20.77
C LEU A 99 3.58 1.74 20.32
N SER A 100 3.10 1.80 19.09
CA SER A 100 2.18 0.80 18.54
C SER A 100 2.91 -0.47 18.09
N ASP A 101 2.19 -1.57 18.03
CA ASP A 101 2.65 -2.80 17.38
C ASP A 101 2.46 -2.64 15.87
N MET A 102 3.49 -2.86 15.06
CA MET A 102 3.38 -2.71 13.59
C MET A 102 2.36 -3.65 12.93
N TRP A 103 1.93 -4.69 13.64
CA TRP A 103 0.91 -5.64 13.19
C TRP A 103 -0.49 -5.36 13.69
N ARG A 104 -0.69 -4.34 14.54
CA ARG A 104 -1.98 -4.04 15.17
C ARG A 104 -2.26 -2.55 15.18
N GLY A 105 -3.48 -2.20 14.86
CA GLY A 105 -3.89 -0.80 14.74
C GLY A 105 -4.67 -0.59 13.45
N PRO A 106 -5.25 0.59 13.25
CA PRO A 106 -6.21 0.79 12.18
C PRO A 106 -5.60 0.65 10.78
N ALA A 107 -4.32 0.92 10.59
CA ALA A 107 -3.66 0.72 9.30
C ALA A 107 -3.37 -0.76 9.03
N ALA A 108 -2.77 -1.44 10.02
CA ALA A 108 -2.44 -2.86 9.96
C ALA A 108 -3.68 -3.75 9.88
N ASP A 109 -4.71 -3.48 10.68
CA ASP A 109 -5.97 -4.25 10.68
C ASP A 109 -6.71 -4.11 9.34
N THR A 110 -6.69 -2.91 8.74
CA THR A 110 -7.26 -2.68 7.40
C THR A 110 -6.53 -3.52 6.34
N ALA A 111 -5.19 -3.49 6.34
CA ALA A 111 -4.40 -4.28 5.38
C ALA A 111 -4.53 -5.79 5.61
N ALA A 112 -4.57 -6.24 6.87
CA ALA A 112 -4.71 -7.66 7.22
C ALA A 112 -6.06 -8.24 6.75
N ILE A 113 -7.15 -7.46 6.85
CA ILE A 113 -8.46 -7.87 6.33
C ILE A 113 -8.42 -7.99 4.80
N LEU A 114 -7.85 -7.00 4.10
CA LEU A 114 -7.71 -7.04 2.63
C LEU A 114 -6.80 -8.20 2.16
N GLU A 115 -5.75 -8.51 2.91
CA GLU A 115 -4.88 -9.65 2.64
C GLU A 115 -5.62 -10.98 2.83
N LYS A 116 -6.41 -11.11 3.91
CA LYS A 116 -7.26 -12.28 4.15
C LYS A 116 -8.32 -12.48 3.04
N GLU A 117 -8.77 -11.39 2.41
CA GLU A 117 -9.64 -11.41 1.23
C GLU A 117 -8.91 -11.77 -0.08
N GLY A 118 -7.58 -11.93 -0.05
CA GLY A 118 -6.76 -12.21 -1.22
C GLY A 118 -6.65 -11.03 -2.19
N ARG A 119 -6.79 -9.80 -1.69
CA ARG A 119 -6.81 -8.58 -2.51
C ARG A 119 -5.47 -7.85 -2.56
N VAL A 120 -4.73 -7.88 -1.46
CA VAL A 120 -3.42 -7.25 -1.32
C VAL A 120 -2.47 -8.19 -0.59
N ILE A 121 -1.20 -7.83 -0.55
CA ILE A 121 -0.20 -8.43 0.34
C ILE A 121 0.20 -7.39 1.38
N HIS A 122 0.04 -7.70 2.67
CA HIS A 122 0.28 -6.78 3.78
C HIS A 122 1.78 -6.64 4.07
N ARG A 123 2.25 -5.41 4.17
CA ARG A 123 3.66 -5.04 4.37
C ARG A 123 3.80 -4.04 5.52
N PRO A 124 3.78 -4.50 6.78
CA PRO A 124 3.96 -3.60 7.93
C PRO A 124 5.40 -3.08 8.02
N THR A 125 5.54 -1.80 8.31
CA THR A 125 6.82 -1.08 8.37
C THR A 125 7.25 -0.92 9.82
N GLY A 126 8.33 -1.60 10.20
CA GLY A 126 8.97 -1.44 11.49
C GLY A 126 9.92 -0.25 11.47
N TYR A 127 9.93 0.54 12.55
CA TYR A 127 10.80 1.71 12.71
C TYR A 127 11.01 2.01 14.20
N ASN A 128 11.81 3.02 14.51
CA ASN A 128 12.06 3.45 15.89
C ASN A 128 10.88 4.26 16.45
N ASN A 129 9.76 3.60 16.71
CA ASN A 129 8.53 4.22 17.16
C ASN A 129 8.46 4.50 18.67
N GLY A 130 9.56 4.30 19.41
CA GLY A 130 9.65 4.58 20.84
C GLY A 130 10.48 5.81 21.20
N ALA A 131 11.16 6.42 20.22
CA ALA A 131 12.04 7.56 20.46
C ALA A 131 11.27 8.86 20.77
N ILE A 132 11.90 9.71 21.58
CA ILE A 132 11.48 11.09 21.82
C ILE A 132 12.75 11.97 21.80
N PRO A 133 12.83 13.03 20.96
CA PRO A 133 11.91 13.36 19.87
C PRO A 133 11.66 12.19 18.90
N PHE A 134 10.55 12.24 18.18
CA PHE A 134 10.13 11.20 17.25
C PHE A 134 11.15 10.98 16.15
N ASP A 135 11.55 9.72 15.94
CA ASP A 135 12.45 9.31 14.87
C ASP A 135 11.66 8.95 13.60
N ASN A 136 10.99 9.96 13.02
CA ASN A 136 10.20 9.79 11.80
C ASN A 136 11.06 9.38 10.61
N LEU A 137 12.29 9.87 10.55
CA LEU A 137 13.24 9.59 9.47
C LEU A 137 13.53 8.09 9.35
N SER A 138 13.63 7.36 10.47
CA SER A 138 13.82 5.91 10.43
C SER A 138 12.68 5.18 9.70
N GLY A 139 11.43 5.59 9.91
CA GLY A 139 10.27 4.99 9.24
C GLY A 139 10.12 5.46 7.80
N GLU A 140 10.46 6.71 7.51
CA GLU A 140 10.43 7.27 6.16
C GLU A 140 11.41 6.55 5.24
N ILE A 141 12.67 6.40 5.68
CA ILE A 141 13.72 5.69 4.94
C ILE A 141 13.32 4.23 4.71
N GLU A 142 12.78 3.56 5.73
CA GLU A 142 12.36 2.16 5.58
C GLU A 142 11.18 2.01 4.61
N LEU A 143 10.17 2.89 4.69
CA LEU A 143 9.07 2.90 3.74
C LEU A 143 9.57 3.17 2.32
N ALA A 144 10.45 4.16 2.13
CA ALA A 144 11.05 4.47 0.84
C ALA A 144 11.86 3.28 0.29
N ARG A 145 12.72 2.65 1.10
CA ARG A 145 13.48 1.46 0.71
C ARG A 145 12.56 0.36 0.18
N ARG A 146 11.48 0.05 0.91
CA ARG A 146 10.56 -1.03 0.55
C ARG A 146 9.69 -0.71 -0.66
N VAL A 147 9.26 0.53 -0.81
CA VAL A 147 8.52 0.97 -2.01
C VAL A 147 9.44 1.03 -3.23
N GLY A 148 10.73 1.34 -3.05
CA GLY A 148 11.72 1.35 -4.13
C GLY A 148 12.17 -0.04 -4.62
N GLN A 149 11.97 -1.08 -3.83
CA GLN A 149 12.36 -2.45 -4.17
C GLN A 149 11.49 -3.05 -5.28
N THR A 150 12.09 -3.82 -6.18
CA THR A 150 11.37 -4.63 -7.19
C THR A 150 11.09 -6.07 -6.73
N VAL A 151 11.69 -6.47 -5.62
CA VAL A 151 11.46 -7.72 -4.89
C VAL A 151 11.62 -7.40 -3.41
N GLN A 152 10.60 -7.72 -2.61
CA GLN A 152 10.61 -7.52 -1.16
C GLN A 152 11.55 -8.49 -0.47
N ASP A 153 11.93 -8.19 0.78
CA ASP A 153 12.89 -8.99 1.55
C ASP A 153 12.45 -10.46 1.76
N ASP A 154 11.14 -10.75 1.69
CA ASP A 154 10.57 -12.10 1.76
C ASP A 154 10.41 -12.79 0.40
N GLY A 155 10.97 -12.21 -0.67
CA GLY A 155 10.95 -12.75 -2.02
C GLY A 155 9.68 -12.42 -2.83
N VAL A 156 8.71 -11.70 -2.26
CA VAL A 156 7.53 -11.27 -3.02
C VAL A 156 7.92 -10.28 -4.10
N LYS A 157 7.54 -10.59 -5.34
CA LYS A 157 7.82 -9.76 -6.51
C LYS A 157 7.00 -8.47 -6.44
N PHE A 158 7.67 -7.35 -6.66
CA PHE A 158 7.07 -6.02 -6.69
C PHE A 158 7.65 -5.16 -7.84
N PRO A 159 7.67 -5.65 -9.10
CA PRO A 159 8.21 -4.89 -10.22
C PRO A 159 7.44 -3.59 -10.45
N ALA A 160 8.07 -2.65 -11.16
CA ALA A 160 7.43 -1.42 -11.63
C ALA A 160 6.06 -1.71 -12.29
N GLY A 161 5.05 -0.90 -12.00
CA GLY A 161 3.68 -1.13 -12.45
C GLY A 161 2.84 -2.00 -11.51
N THR A 162 3.44 -2.60 -10.46
CA THR A 162 2.64 -3.29 -9.42
C THR A 162 1.98 -2.25 -8.52
N PRO A 163 0.64 -2.23 -8.41
CA PRO A 163 -0.03 -1.22 -7.60
C PRO A 163 0.28 -1.34 -6.11
N PHE A 164 0.14 -0.26 -5.36
CA PHE A 164 0.29 -0.30 -3.90
C PHE A 164 -0.53 0.76 -3.16
N PHE A 165 -0.77 0.52 -1.88
CA PHE A 165 -1.30 1.51 -0.94
C PHE A 165 -0.28 1.86 0.15
N VAL A 166 -0.48 3.01 0.77
CA VAL A 166 0.11 3.35 2.08
C VAL A 166 -1.01 3.61 3.06
N PHE A 167 -1.11 2.82 4.12
CA PHE A 167 -2.02 3.07 5.24
C PHE A 167 -1.22 3.43 6.48
N ALA A 168 -1.66 4.42 7.24
CA ALA A 168 -0.88 4.86 8.39
C ALA A 168 -1.71 5.48 9.51
N PHE A 169 -1.15 5.49 10.71
CA PHE A 169 -1.82 5.97 11.93
C PHE A 169 -0.91 6.86 12.77
N SER A 170 -1.45 7.97 13.27
CA SER A 170 -0.78 8.85 14.25
C SER A 170 0.62 9.29 13.77
N GLN A 171 1.69 9.03 14.53
CA GLN A 171 3.07 9.26 14.09
C GLN A 171 3.37 8.63 12.72
N GLY A 172 2.86 7.43 12.45
CA GLY A 172 3.02 6.77 11.16
C GLY A 172 2.38 7.56 10.02
N ALA A 173 1.31 8.31 10.27
CA ALA A 173 0.70 9.18 9.27
C ALA A 173 1.57 10.42 8.94
N MET A 174 2.37 10.91 9.90
CA MET A 174 3.41 11.90 9.61
C MET A 174 4.46 11.31 8.68
N ILE A 175 4.96 10.12 9.02
CA ILE A 175 5.97 9.39 8.23
C ILE A 175 5.48 9.13 6.80
N ALA A 176 4.23 8.69 6.65
CA ALA A 176 3.62 8.50 5.34
C ALA A 176 3.48 9.82 4.56
N THR A 177 3.18 10.93 5.24
CA THR A 177 3.09 12.25 4.62
C THR A 177 4.47 12.75 4.18
N ASP A 178 5.51 12.58 5.00
CA ASP A 178 6.90 12.89 4.62
C ASP A 178 7.34 12.07 3.42
N PHE A 179 7.09 10.76 3.45
CA PHE A 179 7.37 9.86 2.34
C PHE A 179 6.69 10.32 1.04
N LEU A 180 5.42 10.72 1.12
CA LEU A 180 4.70 11.26 -0.04
C LEU A 180 5.38 12.52 -0.59
N ILE A 181 5.78 13.44 0.29
CA ILE A 181 6.38 14.73 -0.09
C ILE A 181 7.79 14.52 -0.66
N HIS A 182 8.67 13.87 0.09
CA HIS A 182 10.10 13.80 -0.22
C HIS A 182 10.45 12.74 -1.26
N HIS A 183 9.65 11.67 -1.36
CA HIS A 183 9.98 10.53 -2.21
C HIS A 183 9.02 10.35 -3.40
N LEU A 184 7.70 10.49 -3.21
CA LEU A 184 6.73 10.19 -4.28
C LEU A 184 6.33 11.37 -5.17
N THR A 185 6.35 12.61 -4.68
CA THR A 185 5.85 13.75 -5.49
C THR A 185 6.88 14.21 -6.51
N ASP A 186 8.11 14.52 -6.04
CA ASP A 186 9.24 14.95 -6.89
C ASP A 186 10.56 14.30 -6.47
N GLY A 187 10.48 13.20 -5.71
CA GLY A 187 11.64 12.51 -5.14
C GLY A 187 12.22 11.39 -6.01
N ASP A 188 13.11 10.62 -5.40
CA ASP A 188 13.76 9.43 -5.98
C ASP A 188 12.76 8.31 -6.36
N LEU A 189 11.56 8.33 -5.79
CA LEU A 189 10.48 7.37 -6.06
C LEU A 189 9.31 7.98 -6.82
N ALA A 190 9.46 9.17 -7.44
CA ALA A 190 8.40 9.78 -8.26
C ALA A 190 7.93 8.86 -9.40
N TRP A 191 8.80 7.98 -9.89
CA TRP A 191 8.45 6.96 -10.89
C TRP A 191 7.41 5.92 -10.41
N ARG A 192 7.25 5.76 -9.08
CA ARG A 192 6.23 4.93 -8.45
C ARG A 192 4.90 5.65 -8.22
N ALA A 193 4.83 6.97 -8.35
CA ALA A 193 3.62 7.74 -8.03
C ALA A 193 2.38 7.23 -8.79
N LYS A 194 2.55 6.87 -10.07
CA LYS A 194 1.50 6.28 -10.91
C LYS A 194 1.03 4.88 -10.49
N ASP A 195 1.84 4.17 -9.71
CA ASP A 195 1.52 2.84 -9.18
C ASP A 195 0.83 2.95 -7.80
N CYS A 196 0.77 4.14 -7.21
CA CYS A 196 0.13 4.35 -5.91
C CYS A 196 -1.40 4.47 -6.09
N LEU A 197 -2.14 3.59 -5.41
CA LEU A 197 -3.59 3.60 -5.38
C LEU A 197 -4.16 4.60 -4.37
N GLY A 198 -3.35 5.06 -3.42
CA GLY A 198 -3.71 6.12 -2.49
C GLY A 198 -3.17 5.92 -1.08
N PHE A 199 -3.44 6.92 -0.25
CA PHE A 199 -3.05 6.99 1.15
C PHE A 199 -4.29 6.97 2.04
N LEU A 200 -4.28 6.16 3.09
CA LEU A 200 -5.34 6.12 4.12
C LEU A 200 -4.72 6.40 5.48
N LEU A 201 -5.03 7.58 6.03
CA LEU A 201 -4.32 8.16 7.16
C LEU A 201 -5.29 8.35 8.33
N TYR A 202 -5.06 7.64 9.42
CA TYR A 202 -5.85 7.71 10.66
C TYR A 202 -5.17 8.67 11.66
N GLY A 203 -5.93 9.59 12.24
CA GLY A 203 -5.42 10.51 13.26
C GLY A 203 -4.19 11.32 12.82
N ASN A 204 -4.17 11.74 11.55
CA ASN A 204 -2.98 12.33 10.91
C ASN A 204 -2.62 13.73 11.49
N PRO A 205 -1.46 13.88 12.14
CA PRO A 205 -0.98 15.19 12.62
C PRO A 205 -0.66 16.16 11.49
N SER A 206 -0.33 15.69 10.29
CA SER A 206 -0.01 16.51 9.11
C SER A 206 -1.23 16.78 8.22
N ARG A 207 -2.45 16.53 8.71
CA ARG A 207 -3.69 16.65 7.93
C ARG A 207 -3.94 18.07 7.43
N ASP A 208 -4.21 18.20 6.14
CA ASP A 208 -4.66 19.44 5.51
C ASP A 208 -5.94 20.01 6.16
N LYS A 209 -6.08 21.33 6.15
CA LYS A 209 -7.30 21.99 6.66
C LYS A 209 -8.54 21.46 5.94
N GLY A 210 -9.53 21.03 6.73
CA GLY A 210 -10.80 20.51 6.22
C GLY A 210 -10.72 19.19 5.45
N ALA A 211 -9.53 18.61 5.25
CA ALA A 211 -9.39 17.31 4.60
C ALA A 211 -9.96 16.22 5.50
N VAL A 212 -10.91 15.46 4.96
CA VAL A 212 -11.60 14.37 5.66
C VAL A 212 -12.12 13.39 4.62
N ALA A 213 -11.96 12.10 4.89
CA ALA A 213 -12.52 11.04 4.08
C ALA A 213 -14.06 11.16 4.06
N PRO A 214 -14.73 10.96 2.91
CA PRO A 214 -16.18 11.17 2.79
C PRO A 214 -17.01 10.44 3.85
N TRP A 215 -16.66 9.20 4.17
CA TRP A 215 -17.35 8.38 5.17
C TRP A 215 -17.08 8.83 6.62
N SER A 216 -16.01 9.58 6.86
CA SER A 216 -15.62 10.03 8.20
C SER A 216 -16.15 11.43 8.55
N ARG A 217 -16.88 12.10 7.64
CA ARG A 217 -17.34 13.48 7.85
C ARG A 217 -18.22 13.66 9.09
N ALA A 218 -19.10 12.70 9.38
CA ALA A 218 -20.05 12.82 10.48
C ALA A 218 -19.40 12.82 11.87
N GLN A 219 -18.21 12.22 12.01
CA GLN A 219 -17.46 12.17 13.27
C GLN A 219 -16.35 13.22 13.36
N ALA A 220 -16.05 13.91 12.26
CA ALA A 220 -14.95 14.87 12.19
C ALA A 220 -15.27 16.18 12.92
N GLY A 221 -14.22 16.91 13.27
CA GLY A 221 -14.33 18.26 13.80
C GLY A 221 -14.68 19.30 12.71
N PRO A 222 -14.74 20.58 13.11
CA PRO A 222 -15.02 21.68 12.19
C PRO A 222 -14.05 21.73 10.99
N PRO A 223 -14.51 22.09 9.77
CA PRO A 223 -13.70 22.08 8.55
C PRO A 223 -12.55 23.12 8.56
N GLU A 224 -12.61 24.13 9.42
CA GLU A 224 -11.53 25.09 9.63
C GLU A 224 -10.33 24.49 10.39
N ASN A 225 -10.52 23.34 11.06
CA ASN A 225 -9.47 22.65 11.79
C ASN A 225 -8.53 21.89 10.84
N ALA A 226 -7.29 21.72 11.28
CA ALA A 226 -6.25 20.98 10.59
C ALA A 226 -5.51 20.03 11.54
N GLY A 227 -4.58 19.25 11.01
CA GLY A 227 -3.60 18.56 11.83
C GLY A 227 -2.67 19.56 12.53
N MET A 228 -2.11 19.15 13.67
CA MET A 228 -1.26 20.00 14.50
C MET A 228 0.16 20.20 13.95
N GLU A 229 0.50 19.58 12.83
CA GLU A 229 1.81 19.63 12.21
C GLU A 229 1.78 20.39 10.87
N PRO A 230 1.89 21.73 10.89
CA PRO A 230 1.69 22.54 9.70
C PRO A 230 2.82 22.45 8.67
N ILE A 231 4.02 22.00 9.03
CA ILE A 231 5.18 22.02 8.13
C ILE A 231 5.08 20.97 6.99
N ALA A 232 4.34 19.88 7.22
CA ALA A 232 4.15 18.79 6.26
C ALA A 232 2.74 18.78 5.65
N ARG A 233 1.97 19.87 5.81
CA ARG A 233 0.63 19.98 5.23
C ARG A 233 0.69 20.29 3.74
N LEU A 234 0.09 19.43 2.93
CA LEU A 234 0.11 19.54 1.47
C LEU A 234 -0.60 20.81 0.99
N ASP A 235 -1.67 21.23 1.67
CA ASP A 235 -2.39 22.46 1.34
C ASP A 235 -1.55 23.73 1.57
N LEU A 236 -0.63 23.70 2.53
CA LEU A 236 0.32 24.80 2.79
C LEU A 236 1.54 24.73 1.87
N LEU A 237 1.98 23.53 1.49
CA LEU A 237 3.09 23.31 0.56
C LEU A 237 2.70 23.48 -0.91
N GLY A 238 1.40 23.58 -1.22
CA GLY A 238 0.90 23.66 -2.60
C GLY A 238 1.02 22.34 -3.36
N ILE A 239 1.18 21.22 -2.67
CA ILE A 239 1.33 19.89 -3.26
C ILE A 239 -0.05 19.29 -3.52
N LYS A 240 -0.23 18.75 -4.72
CA LYS A 240 -1.47 18.05 -5.13
C LYS A 240 -1.11 16.66 -5.65
N PRO A 241 -1.24 15.62 -4.81
CA PRO A 241 -0.94 14.26 -5.24
C PRO A 241 -1.84 13.81 -6.39
N MET A 242 -1.30 13.00 -7.30
CA MET A 242 -2.08 12.44 -8.42
C MET A 242 -3.01 11.28 -8.02
N PHE A 243 -2.91 10.84 -6.77
CA PHE A 243 -3.68 9.77 -6.16
C PHE A 243 -4.45 10.29 -4.94
N PRO A 244 -5.52 9.60 -4.52
CA PRO A 244 -6.30 10.01 -3.37
C PRO A 244 -5.52 9.92 -2.04
N VAL A 245 -5.69 10.95 -1.18
CA VAL A 245 -5.25 10.95 0.22
C VAL A 245 -6.47 11.09 1.12
N MET A 246 -6.80 10.03 1.86
CA MET A 246 -7.98 9.94 2.70
C MET A 246 -7.58 10.09 4.17
N ASN A 247 -8.15 11.08 4.86
CA ASN A 247 -7.88 11.34 6.27
C ASN A 247 -9.08 10.95 7.12
N VAL A 248 -8.89 10.05 8.08
CA VAL A 248 -9.91 9.59 9.03
C VAL A 248 -9.53 10.07 10.42
N TYR A 249 -10.39 10.87 11.05
CA TYR A 249 -10.18 11.39 12.39
C TYR A 249 -11.51 11.70 13.06
N ARG A 250 -11.46 11.94 14.38
CA ARG A 250 -12.64 12.26 15.19
C ARG A 250 -12.51 13.66 15.77
N ARG A 251 -13.65 14.30 15.99
CA ARG A 251 -13.70 15.55 16.74
C ARG A 251 -13.04 15.38 18.10
N GLY A 252 -12.16 16.31 18.46
CA GLY A 252 -11.42 16.28 19.72
C GLY A 252 -10.18 15.39 19.72
N ASP A 253 -9.83 14.78 18.59
CA ASP A 253 -8.48 14.24 18.37
C ASP A 253 -7.51 15.41 18.30
N ILE A 254 -6.82 15.74 19.40
CA ILE A 254 -5.97 16.94 19.47
C ILE A 254 -4.82 16.94 18.45
N PHE A 255 -4.46 15.76 17.91
CA PHE A 255 -3.38 15.64 16.93
C PHE A 255 -3.89 15.98 15.52
N ALA A 256 -5.11 15.56 15.19
CA ALA A 256 -5.69 15.70 13.86
C ALA A 256 -6.80 16.78 13.76
N ASP A 257 -7.31 17.31 14.88
CA ASP A 257 -8.44 18.24 14.98
C ASP A 257 -8.04 19.52 15.73
N ASN A 258 -6.97 20.17 15.28
CA ASN A 258 -6.42 21.36 15.89
C ASN A 258 -7.09 22.64 15.35
N GLU A 259 -7.59 23.47 16.26
CA GLU A 259 -8.30 24.70 15.92
C GLU A 259 -7.40 25.80 15.36
N PRO A 260 -7.92 26.69 14.48
CA PRO A 260 -7.18 27.89 14.11
C PRO A 260 -7.12 28.88 15.27
N GLY A 261 -5.99 29.56 15.44
CA GLY A 261 -5.80 30.61 16.45
C GLY A 261 -4.64 30.34 17.41
N ILE A 262 -4.49 31.20 18.42
CA ILE A 262 -3.34 31.19 19.33
C ILE A 262 -3.21 29.85 20.07
N ALA A 263 -4.32 29.30 20.58
CA ALA A 263 -4.31 28.03 21.29
C ALA A 263 -3.81 26.88 20.39
N GLY A 264 -4.32 26.77 19.17
CA GLY A 264 -3.87 25.75 18.22
C GLY A 264 -2.43 25.97 17.73
N GLN A 265 -1.98 27.22 17.60
CA GLN A 265 -0.58 27.54 17.30
C GLN A 265 0.37 27.10 18.42
N ILE A 266 -0.02 27.26 19.69
CA ILE A 266 0.74 26.77 20.84
C ILE A 266 0.82 25.25 20.83
N LYS A 267 -0.30 24.55 20.63
CA LYS A 267 -0.34 23.08 20.52
C LYS A 267 0.58 22.58 19.39
N ALA A 268 0.48 23.20 18.22
CA ALA A 268 1.32 22.88 17.07
C ALA A 268 2.82 23.11 17.35
N ALA A 269 3.17 24.22 18.01
CA ALA A 269 4.56 24.51 18.35
C ALA A 269 5.14 23.51 19.37
N LEU A 270 4.39 23.14 20.40
CA LEU A 270 4.78 22.10 21.35
C LEU A 270 4.95 20.75 20.66
N TYR A 271 4.06 20.44 19.72
CA TYR A 271 4.15 19.20 18.97
C TYR A 271 5.35 19.17 18.04
N LEU A 272 5.64 20.23 17.28
CA LEU A 272 6.81 20.26 16.40
C LEU A 272 8.13 20.06 17.17
N ALA A 273 8.23 20.60 18.38
CA ALA A 273 9.41 20.38 19.23
C ALA A 273 9.64 18.89 19.55
N ILE A 274 8.58 18.08 19.66
CA ILE A 274 8.65 16.66 20.02
C ILE A 274 8.57 15.74 18.81
N GLY A 275 7.65 16.01 17.90
CA GLY A 275 7.42 15.27 16.67
C GLY A 275 8.49 15.49 15.61
N ARG A 276 9.22 16.60 15.66
CA ARG A 276 10.28 16.94 14.68
C ARG A 276 11.63 17.26 15.30
N GLY A 277 11.74 17.31 16.63
CA GLY A 277 12.93 17.87 17.28
C GLY A 277 13.14 19.36 16.95
N ASP A 278 12.12 20.02 16.38
CA ASP A 278 12.21 21.40 15.90
C ASP A 278 11.85 22.36 17.04
N ILE A 279 12.86 22.68 17.83
CA ILE A 279 12.73 23.53 19.02
C ILE A 279 12.85 25.02 18.67
N PHE A 280 13.41 25.36 17.50
CA PHE A 280 13.89 26.72 17.19
C PHE A 280 13.33 27.36 15.91
N SER A 281 12.74 26.61 14.97
CA SER A 281 12.41 27.15 13.64
C SER A 281 10.99 27.75 13.52
N ASN A 282 10.10 27.52 14.50
CA ASN A 282 8.74 28.07 14.50
C ASN A 282 8.65 29.45 15.24
N PRO A 283 8.13 30.52 14.62
CA PRO A 283 7.98 31.85 15.24
C PRO A 283 6.91 31.95 16.36
N PHE A 284 6.02 30.96 16.48
CA PHE A 284 5.16 30.73 17.65
C PHE A 284 5.75 29.73 18.65
N SER A 285 7.03 29.38 18.52
CA SER A 285 7.70 28.61 19.55
C SER A 285 7.70 29.44 20.83
N VAL A 286 6.80 29.06 21.73
CA VAL A 286 6.88 29.39 23.14
C VAL A 286 8.28 28.99 23.66
N CYS A 287 8.99 28.06 23.02
CA CYS A 287 10.41 27.81 23.28
C CYS A 287 11.35 28.96 22.86
N ALA A 288 11.23 29.63 21.70
CA ALA A 288 12.04 30.80 21.38
C ALA A 288 11.56 32.10 22.05
N GLN A 289 10.24 32.24 22.31
CA GLN A 289 9.71 33.39 23.05
C GLN A 289 9.95 33.29 24.58
N ILE A 290 10.00 32.07 25.15
CA ILE A 290 10.50 31.84 26.53
C ILE A 290 12.04 31.81 26.54
N ALA A 291 12.73 31.31 25.51
CA ALA A 291 14.20 31.34 25.42
C ALA A 291 14.81 32.73 25.18
N ALA A 292 14.04 33.66 24.60
CA ALA A 292 14.40 35.08 24.60
C ALA A 292 14.39 35.69 26.02
N ALA A 293 13.83 34.99 27.02
CA ALA A 293 13.88 35.35 28.44
C ALA A 293 14.77 34.43 29.29
N PHE A 294 14.86 33.11 29.02
CA PHE A 294 15.72 32.14 29.72
C PHE A 294 15.94 30.84 28.93
N THR A 295 17.15 30.25 28.94
CA THR A 295 17.44 28.89 28.44
C THR A 295 16.50 27.85 29.06
N VAL A 296 15.50 27.37 28.31
CA VAL A 296 14.54 26.34 28.78
C VAL A 296 15.08 24.94 28.50
N PRO A 297 15.24 24.07 29.51
CA PRO A 297 15.61 22.66 29.31
C PRO A 297 14.53 21.85 28.57
N VAL A 298 14.95 20.84 27.80
CA VAL A 298 14.06 19.92 27.06
C VAL A 298 12.99 19.27 27.95
N ASP A 299 13.31 19.00 29.23
CA ASP A 299 12.38 18.44 30.21
C ASP A 299 11.11 19.29 30.42
N TYR A 300 11.22 20.61 30.29
CA TYR A 300 10.06 21.51 30.40
C TYR A 300 9.16 21.44 29.17
N VAL A 301 9.73 21.27 27.97
CA VAL A 301 8.98 21.09 26.72
C VAL A 301 8.23 19.75 26.77
N MET A 302 8.92 18.71 27.23
CA MET A 302 8.32 17.40 27.49
C MET A 302 7.21 17.48 28.52
N GLY A 303 7.41 18.19 29.63
CA GLY A 303 6.38 18.41 30.65
C GLY A 303 5.17 19.19 30.12
N ALA A 304 5.38 20.20 29.28
CA ALA A 304 4.29 20.98 28.67
C ALA A 304 3.47 20.15 27.68
N PHE A 305 4.14 19.33 26.85
CA PHE A 305 3.45 18.41 25.96
C PHE A 305 2.72 17.30 26.71
N GLN A 306 3.36 16.71 27.72
CA GLN A 306 2.71 15.76 28.61
C GLN A 306 1.50 16.42 29.28
N ALA A 307 1.58 17.66 29.76
CA ALA A 307 0.42 18.36 30.32
C ALA A 307 -0.69 18.60 29.28
N MET A 308 -0.33 18.90 28.03
CA MET A 308 -1.30 19.05 26.92
C MET A 308 -2.01 17.73 26.61
N VAL A 309 -1.27 16.61 26.52
CA VAL A 309 -1.82 15.28 26.24
C VAL A 309 -2.55 14.73 27.47
N SER A 310 -1.93 14.78 28.65
CA SER A 310 -2.45 14.31 29.93
C SER A 310 -3.51 15.21 30.56
N GLY A 311 -3.89 16.32 29.90
CA GLY A 311 -5.03 17.10 30.30
C GLY A 311 -6.24 16.18 30.47
N VAL A 312 -6.87 16.22 31.66
CA VAL A 312 -7.94 15.28 32.08
C VAL A 312 -9.04 15.12 31.02
N GLY A 313 -9.29 16.17 30.21
CA GLY A 313 -10.24 16.13 29.10
C GLY A 313 -9.86 15.22 27.92
N PHE A 314 -8.58 15.09 27.55
CA PHE A 314 -8.17 14.30 26.39
C PHE A 314 -8.00 12.81 26.74
N LEU A 315 -7.09 12.45 27.65
CA LEU A 315 -6.93 11.04 28.06
C LEU A 315 -8.14 10.48 28.82
N GLY A 316 -8.89 11.34 29.50
CA GLY A 316 -10.11 10.97 30.21
C GLY A 316 -11.35 10.85 29.33
N ALA A 317 -11.30 11.29 28.06
CA ALA A 317 -12.40 11.08 27.13
C ALA A 317 -12.66 9.58 26.90
N ARG A 318 -13.94 9.22 26.87
CA ARG A 318 -14.44 7.86 26.62
C ARG A 318 -15.64 7.94 25.66
N PRO A 319 -15.53 7.46 24.41
CA PRO A 319 -14.30 6.92 23.82
C PRO A 319 -13.22 8.00 23.64
N ASN A 320 -11.93 7.64 23.75
CA ASN A 320 -10.82 8.53 23.42
C ASN A 320 -10.79 8.78 21.90
N PRO A 321 -10.84 10.04 21.43
CA PRO A 321 -10.94 10.34 20.00
C PRO A 321 -9.78 9.79 19.15
N HIS A 322 -8.58 9.65 19.72
CA HIS A 322 -7.38 9.22 19.01
C HIS A 322 -6.98 7.78 19.29
N TYR A 323 -7.09 7.32 20.55
CA TYR A 323 -6.55 6.02 20.98
C TYR A 323 -7.59 4.90 21.02
N ASP A 324 -8.88 5.21 21.08
CA ASP A 324 -9.87 4.15 21.00
C ASP A 324 -10.00 3.64 19.55
N PRO A 325 -10.23 2.33 19.36
CA PRO A 325 -10.19 1.69 18.04
C PRO A 325 -11.00 2.45 16.98
N PHE A 326 -10.39 2.76 15.84
CA PHE A 326 -11.08 3.38 14.71
C PHE A 326 -12.08 2.41 14.06
N ASP A 327 -13.21 2.96 13.60
CA ASP A 327 -14.01 2.24 12.61
C ASP A 327 -13.26 2.26 11.27
N ILE A 328 -12.85 1.07 10.82
CA ILE A 328 -12.08 0.88 9.60
C ILE A 328 -12.97 0.55 8.39
N THR A 329 -14.28 0.36 8.57
CA THR A 329 -15.20 -0.15 7.52
C THR A 329 -15.17 0.72 6.27
N GLY A 330 -15.31 2.04 6.41
CA GLY A 330 -15.26 2.94 5.26
C GLY A 330 -13.90 2.99 4.57
N GLY A 331 -12.80 2.77 5.30
CA GLY A 331 -11.45 2.64 4.74
C GLY A 331 -11.28 1.35 3.92
N LEU A 332 -11.82 0.23 4.43
CA LEU A 332 -11.86 -1.03 3.72
C LEU A 332 -12.63 -0.92 2.41
N ASP A 333 -13.84 -0.34 2.45
CA ASP A 333 -14.67 -0.17 1.26
C ASP A 333 -14.00 0.70 0.21
N TRP A 334 -13.42 1.83 0.63
CA TRP A 334 -12.65 2.69 -0.27
C TRP A 334 -11.46 1.96 -0.90
N ALA A 335 -10.69 1.19 -0.12
CA ALA A 335 -9.55 0.44 -0.66
C ALA A 335 -10.01 -0.64 -1.65
N ARG A 336 -11.12 -1.34 -1.36
CA ARG A 336 -11.74 -2.31 -2.28
C ARG A 336 -12.15 -1.65 -3.59
N ASP A 337 -12.73 -0.45 -3.54
CA ASP A 337 -13.11 0.30 -4.73
C ASP A 337 -11.90 0.72 -5.57
N GLN A 338 -10.84 1.23 -4.93
CA GLN A 338 -9.58 1.57 -5.61
C GLN A 338 -8.96 0.35 -6.30
N LEU A 339 -9.00 -0.82 -5.66
CA LEU A 339 -8.52 -2.09 -6.23
C LEU A 339 -9.37 -2.54 -7.42
N ALA A 340 -10.69 -2.34 -7.38
CA ALA A 340 -11.58 -2.67 -8.49
C ALA A 340 -11.34 -1.76 -9.70
N LEU A 341 -11.01 -0.48 -9.47
CA LEU A 341 -10.65 0.47 -10.54
C LEU A 341 -9.30 0.18 -11.20
N ALA A 342 -8.39 -0.48 -10.48
CA ALA A 342 -7.05 -0.80 -10.95
C ALA A 342 -6.92 -2.18 -11.64
N ALA A 343 -7.94 -3.03 -11.55
CA ALA A 343 -7.95 -4.40 -12.05
C ALA A 343 -8.32 -4.51 -13.54
#